data_AF-A0AAW8U6D4-F1
#
_entry.id   AF-A0AAW8U6D4-F1
#
_cell.length_a   1.000
_cell.length_b   1.000
_cell.length_c   1.000
_cell.angle_alpha   90.00
_cell.angle_beta   90.00
_cell.angle_gamma   90.00
#
_symmetry.space_group_name_H-M   'P 1'
#
loop_
_entity.id
_entity.type
_entity.pdbx_description
1 polymer ?
#
loop_
_entity_poly.entity_id
_entity_poly.type
_entity_poly.pdbx_seq_one_letter_code
_entity_poly.pdbx_strand_id
1 'polypeptide(L)'
;MIFIPHNSIESYNYCYFLLSHIEINDPNFFIELALSKTETTSNSYGEQLSKQLVSPIFNCAYDLKKEYENFYLEYESFEKFLYNKYLMDENEIYSILSKSENHSYIYYGALKNGMSYNLGGVLHTDEIYQKIISKLIGDLDNENKN
;
A
#
# COMPACT_ATOMS: atom_id res chain seq x y z
N MET A 1 -6.19 6.88 -4.35
CA MET A 1 -5.23 5.83 -3.97
C MET A 1 -6.01 4.54 -3.76
N ILE A 2 -5.42 3.38 -4.05
CA ILE A 2 -6.12 2.09 -3.90
C ILE A 2 -5.21 1.13 -3.14
N PHE A 3 -5.71 0.55 -2.05
CA PHE A 3 -5.06 -0.55 -1.34
C PHE A 3 -5.55 -1.88 -1.90
N ILE A 4 -4.63 -2.78 -2.23
CA ILE A 4 -4.94 -4.11 -2.75
C ILE A 4 -4.15 -5.12 -1.92
N PRO A 5 -4.80 -5.93 -1.08
CA PRO A 5 -4.11 -7.02 -0.39
C PRO A 5 -3.58 -8.02 -1.42
N HIS A 6 -2.39 -8.55 -1.18
CA HIS A 6 -1.75 -9.52 -2.05
C HIS A 6 -1.35 -10.74 -1.24
N ASN A 7 -1.91 -11.88 -1.64
CA ASN A 7 -1.72 -13.14 -0.97
C ASN A 7 -0.38 -13.80 -1.39
N SER A 8 0.74 -13.09 -1.25
CA SER A 8 2.05 -13.76 -1.22
C SER A 8 2.41 -14.10 0.23
N ILE A 9 2.76 -15.37 0.46
CA ILE A 9 3.30 -15.81 1.74
C ILE A 9 4.82 -15.62 1.67
N GLU A 10 5.26 -14.37 1.68
CA GLU A 10 6.65 -14.09 2.01
C GLU A 10 6.80 -14.07 3.52
N SER A 11 7.39 -15.12 4.10
CA SER A 11 7.98 -15.06 5.45
C SER A 11 7.07 -14.54 6.57
N TYR A 12 5.81 -14.99 6.64
CA TYR A 12 4.81 -14.51 7.62
C TYR A 12 4.47 -13.01 7.52
N ASN A 13 4.61 -12.43 6.33
CA ASN A 13 4.16 -11.08 6.05
C ASN A 13 2.82 -11.08 5.32
N TYR A 14 2.13 -9.96 5.45
CA TYR A 14 0.88 -9.63 4.79
C TYR A 14 1.18 -8.57 3.73
N CYS A 15 1.34 -9.02 2.49
CA CYS A 15 1.79 -8.17 1.40
C CYS A 15 0.65 -7.38 0.78
N TYR A 16 0.94 -6.21 0.23
CA TYR A 16 -0.09 -5.37 -0.37
C TYR A 16 0.51 -4.49 -1.45
N PHE A 17 -0.37 -4.05 -2.34
CA PHE A 17 -0.10 -2.98 -3.28
C PHE A 17 -0.84 -1.72 -2.88
N LEU A 18 -0.22 -0.60 -3.20
CA LEU A 18 -0.80 0.72 -3.06
C LEU A 18 -0.66 1.44 -4.40
N LEU A 19 -1.77 1.64 -5.09
CA LEU A 19 -1.82 2.34 -6.38
C LEU A 19 -2.13 3.81 -6.14
N SER A 20 -1.30 4.72 -6.67
CA SER A 20 -1.47 6.15 -6.45
C SER A 20 -1.28 6.98 -7.71
N HIS A 21 -2.01 8.09 -7.81
CA HIS A 21 -1.78 9.13 -8.82
C HIS A 21 -0.60 10.04 -8.49
N ILE A 22 -0.17 10.06 -7.22
CA ILE A 22 0.85 10.97 -6.70
C ILE A 22 2.00 10.18 -6.09
N GLU A 23 3.19 10.77 -6.13
CA GLU A 23 4.37 10.14 -5.59
C GLU A 23 4.38 10.28 -4.06
N ILE A 24 4.60 9.18 -3.35
CA ILE A 24 4.77 9.12 -1.90
C ILE A 24 6.24 9.41 -1.57
N ASN A 25 6.61 10.69 -1.66
CA ASN A 25 7.97 11.15 -1.33
C ASN A 25 8.19 11.36 0.17
N ASP A 26 7.13 11.70 0.90
CA ASP A 26 7.14 11.85 2.36
C ASP A 26 5.98 11.05 2.95
N PRO A 27 6.22 9.82 3.43
CA PRO A 27 5.22 9.02 4.11
C PRO A 27 4.52 9.75 5.27
N ASN A 28 5.21 10.66 5.99
CA ASN A 28 4.62 11.37 7.12
C ASN A 28 3.50 12.31 6.69
N PHE A 29 3.64 12.98 5.54
CA PHE A 29 2.59 13.83 4.98
C PHE A 29 1.28 13.04 4.80
N PHE A 30 1.36 11.84 4.20
CA PHE A 30 0.19 11.00 3.98
C PHE A 30 -0.42 10.46 5.29
N ILE A 31 0.43 10.16 6.27
CA ILE A 31 -0.01 9.76 7.61
C ILE A 31 -0.78 10.91 8.27
N GLU A 32 -0.24 12.14 8.26
CA GLU A 32 -0.89 13.30 8.85
C GLU A 32 -2.20 13.64 8.14
N LEU A 33 -2.21 13.59 6.80
CA LEU A 33 -3.42 13.83 6.02
C LEU A 33 -4.50 12.78 6.34
N ALA A 34 -4.13 11.49 6.43
CA ALA A 34 -5.05 10.44 6.84
C ALA A 34 -5.57 10.65 8.28
N LEU A 35 -4.72 11.05 9.22
CA LEU A 35 -5.11 11.32 10.61
C LEU A 35 -6.13 12.46 10.70
N SER A 36 -5.96 13.52 9.89
CA SER A 36 -6.89 14.64 9.86
C SER A 36 -8.34 14.23 9.50
N LYS A 37 -8.51 13.11 8.80
CA LYS A 37 -9.81 12.55 8.41
C LYS A 37 -10.50 11.71 9.48
N THR A 38 -9.80 11.38 10.56
CA THR A 38 -10.33 10.49 11.61
C THR A 38 -11.16 11.21 12.67
N GLU A 39 -11.30 12.54 12.58
CA GLU A 39 -12.01 13.40 13.56
C GLU A 39 -11.54 13.23 15.02
N THR A 40 -10.38 12.60 15.25
CA THR A 40 -9.85 12.36 16.60
C THR A 40 -9.26 13.63 17.20
N THR A 41 -9.42 13.81 18.51
CA THR A 41 -8.75 14.90 19.24
C THR A 41 -7.24 14.68 19.27
N SER A 42 -6.46 15.74 19.06
CA SER A 42 -5.00 15.68 19.14
C SER A 42 -4.52 15.22 20.52
N ASN A 43 -3.47 14.41 20.54
CA ASN A 43 -2.89 13.69 21.66
C ASN A 43 -3.84 12.70 22.37
N SER A 44 -4.99 12.36 21.75
CA SER A 44 -5.89 11.34 22.30
C SER A 44 -5.37 9.93 22.03
N TYR A 45 -5.87 8.97 22.82
CA TYR A 45 -5.65 7.55 22.55
C TYR A 45 -6.17 7.14 21.17
N GLY A 46 -7.27 7.75 20.70
CA GLY A 46 -7.82 7.52 19.36
C GLY A 46 -6.85 7.92 18.25
N GLU A 47 -6.24 9.10 18.34
CA GLU A 47 -5.23 9.55 17.36
C GLU A 47 -4.01 8.62 17.35
N GLN A 48 -3.53 8.21 18.53
CA GLN A 48 -2.40 7.28 18.65
C GLN A 48 -2.70 5.93 17.97
N LEU A 49 -3.90 5.39 18.18
CA LEU A 49 -4.33 4.16 17.52
C LEU A 49 -4.45 4.35 16.00
N SER A 50 -5.11 5.41 15.53
CA SER A 50 -5.19 5.73 14.11
C SER A 50 -3.81 5.82 13.47
N LYS A 51 -2.85 6.46 14.14
CA LYS A 51 -1.47 6.58 13.66
C LYS A 51 -0.81 5.21 13.56
N GLN A 52 -0.96 4.37 14.58
CA GLN A 52 -0.42 3.02 14.59
C GLN A 52 -1.01 2.11 13.50
N LEU A 53 -2.26 2.35 13.09
CA LEU A 53 -2.91 1.64 11.98
C LEU A 53 -2.43 2.13 10.61
N VAL A 54 -2.27 3.44 10.42
CA VAL A 54 -2.00 4.01 9.10
C VAL A 54 -0.51 4.07 8.79
N SER A 55 0.34 4.38 9.77
CA SER A 55 1.78 4.55 9.54
C SER A 55 2.47 3.37 8.87
N PRO A 56 2.21 2.10 9.25
CA PRO A 56 2.83 0.95 8.58
C PRO A 56 2.52 0.87 7.08
N ILE A 57 1.34 1.30 6.64
CA ILE A 57 0.92 1.21 5.23
C ILE A 57 1.81 2.08 4.34
N PHE A 58 2.19 3.26 4.81
CA PHE A 58 3.05 4.17 4.06
C PHE A 58 4.55 3.92 4.31
N ASN A 59 4.93 3.62 5.56
CA ASN A 59 6.34 3.43 5.91
C ASN A 59 6.93 2.10 5.42
N CYS A 60 6.10 1.10 5.16
CA CYS A 60 6.54 -0.20 4.64
C CYS A 60 6.35 -0.34 3.13
N ALA A 61 5.86 0.71 2.45
CA ALA A 61 5.64 0.71 1.01
C ALA A 61 6.85 1.33 0.27
N TYR A 62 7.23 0.73 -0.86
CA TYR A 62 8.26 1.24 -1.76
C TYR A 62 7.79 1.21 -3.21
N ASP A 63 8.34 2.09 -4.03
CA ASP A 63 7.97 2.22 -5.44
C ASP A 63 8.53 1.05 -6.26
N LEU A 64 7.62 0.24 -6.81
CA LEU A 64 7.93 -0.99 -7.49
C LEU A 64 8.59 -0.76 -8.85
N LYS A 65 8.28 0.35 -9.52
CA LYS A 65 8.91 0.71 -10.80
C LYS A 65 10.34 1.18 -10.57
N LYS A 66 10.59 2.00 -9.54
CA LYS A 66 11.95 2.38 -9.14
C LYS A 66 12.77 1.17 -8.68
N GLU A 67 12.13 0.22 -8.01
CA GLU A 67 12.83 -1.02 -7.67
C GLU A 67 13.21 -1.79 -8.95
N TYR A 68 12.29 -1.96 -9.90
CA TYR A 68 12.57 -2.60 -11.19
C TYR A 68 13.71 -1.94 -11.96
N GLU A 69 13.85 -0.61 -11.92
CA GLU A 69 14.97 0.11 -12.54
C GLU A 69 16.33 -0.38 -12.05
N ASN A 70 16.44 -0.82 -10.78
CA ASN A 70 17.66 -1.41 -10.23
C ASN A 70 17.99 -2.79 -10.82
N PHE A 71 17.01 -3.45 -11.45
CA PHE A 71 17.12 -4.80 -12.02
C PHE A 71 16.86 -4.85 -13.53
N TYR A 72 16.90 -3.70 -14.23
CA TYR A 72 16.54 -3.64 -15.67
C TYR A 72 17.42 -4.55 -16.56
N LEU A 73 18.63 -4.87 -16.10
CA LEU A 73 19.55 -5.79 -16.80
C LEU A 73 19.20 -7.27 -16.58
N GLU A 74 18.49 -7.58 -15.49
CA GLU A 74 18.12 -8.94 -15.10
C GLU A 74 16.76 -9.36 -15.67
N TYR A 75 15.86 -8.40 -15.91
CA TYR A 75 14.51 -8.67 -16.39
C TYR A 75 14.17 -7.81 -17.61
N GLU A 76 13.74 -8.44 -18.70
CA GLU A 76 13.45 -7.76 -19.98
C GLU A 76 12.19 -6.88 -19.95
N SER A 77 11.31 -7.07 -18.98
CA SER A 77 10.10 -6.26 -18.81
C SER A 77 9.67 -6.20 -17.35
N PHE A 78 8.84 -5.21 -17.03
CA PHE A 78 8.29 -5.05 -15.69
C PHE A 78 7.42 -6.27 -15.30
N GLU A 79 6.64 -6.82 -16.22
CA GLU A 79 5.85 -8.03 -16.03
C GLU A 79 6.74 -9.23 -15.69
N LYS A 80 7.87 -9.40 -16.40
CA LYS A 80 8.83 -10.46 -16.10
C LYS A 80 9.48 -10.28 -14.73
N PHE A 81 9.72 -9.03 -14.32
CA PHE A 81 10.18 -8.73 -12.98
C PHE A 81 9.15 -9.15 -11.93
N LEU A 82 7.88 -8.75 -12.07
CA LEU A 82 6.80 -9.16 -11.17
C LEU A 82 6.64 -10.68 -11.08
N TYR A 83 6.66 -11.35 -12.23
CA TYR A 83 6.52 -12.80 -12.31
C TYR A 83 7.68 -13.53 -11.60
N ASN A 84 8.94 -13.16 -11.91
CA ASN A 84 10.10 -13.90 -11.41
C ASN A 84 10.51 -13.50 -9.99
N LYS A 85 10.43 -12.20 -9.66
CA LYS A 85 10.90 -11.67 -8.38
C LYS A 85 9.85 -11.81 -7.28
N TYR A 86 8.60 -11.46 -7.60
CA TYR A 86 7.48 -11.47 -6.66
C TYR A 86 6.61 -12.71 -6.77
N LEU A 87 6.95 -13.64 -7.68
CA LEU A 87 6.25 -14.92 -7.88
C LEU A 87 4.76 -14.75 -8.16
N MET A 88 4.39 -13.61 -8.78
CA MET A 88 3.02 -13.31 -9.15
C MET A 88 2.60 -14.12 -10.38
N ASP A 89 1.37 -14.60 -10.41
CA ASP A 89 0.82 -15.25 -11.61
C ASP A 89 0.36 -14.23 -12.67
N GLU A 90 0.11 -14.71 -13.89
CA GLU A 90 -0.31 -13.86 -15.02
C GLU A 90 -1.63 -13.12 -14.75
N ASN A 91 -2.57 -13.73 -14.02
CA ASN A 91 -3.86 -13.11 -13.71
C ASN A 91 -3.69 -12.00 -12.66
N GLU A 92 -2.83 -12.22 -11.66
CA GLU A 92 -2.48 -11.22 -10.66
C GLU A 92 -1.80 -10.02 -11.30
N ILE A 93 -0.79 -10.26 -12.15
CA ILE A 93 -0.08 -9.22 -12.89
C ILE A 93 -1.08 -8.42 -13.73
N TYR A 94 -1.92 -9.09 -14.53
CA TYR A 94 -2.94 -8.43 -15.34
C TYR A 94 -3.93 -7.61 -14.48
N SER A 95 -4.37 -8.14 -13.34
CA SER A 95 -5.29 -7.44 -12.44
C SER A 95 -4.68 -6.15 -11.87
N ILE A 96 -3.40 -6.18 -11.48
CA ILE A 96 -2.73 -5.00 -10.94
C ILE A 96 -2.46 -3.98 -12.03
N LEU A 97 -1.94 -4.42 -13.18
CA LEU A 97 -1.61 -3.51 -14.26
C LEU A 97 -2.85 -2.82 -14.82
N SER A 98 -3.97 -3.55 -15.01
CA SER A 98 -5.24 -2.95 -15.44
C SER A 98 -5.79 -1.93 -14.43
N LYS A 99 -5.70 -2.21 -13.12
CA LYS A 99 -6.09 -1.24 -12.07
C LYS A 99 -5.13 -0.04 -12.02
N SER A 100 -3.87 -0.24 -12.39
CA SER A 100 -2.85 0.81 -12.43
C SER A 100 -2.90 1.68 -13.68
N GLU A 101 -3.67 1.37 -14.72
CA GLU A 101 -3.71 2.18 -15.96
C GLU A 101 -4.04 3.66 -15.70
N ASN A 102 -4.84 3.93 -14.66
CA ASN A 102 -5.15 5.30 -14.24
C ASN A 102 -4.17 5.87 -13.20
N HIS A 103 -3.28 5.07 -12.64
CA HIS A 103 -2.38 5.42 -11.54
C HIS A 103 -0.92 5.50 -12.02
N SER A 104 -0.24 6.60 -11.70
CA SER A 104 1.14 6.80 -12.13
C SER A 104 2.13 5.89 -11.37
N TYR A 105 1.83 5.62 -10.10
CA TYR A 105 2.73 4.94 -9.15
C TYR A 105 2.13 3.65 -8.62
N ILE A 106 2.97 2.61 -8.56
CA ILE A 106 2.64 1.29 -8.01
C ILE A 106 3.62 1.05 -6.88
N TYR A 107 3.11 1.04 -5.65
CA TYR A 107 3.91 0.70 -4.48
C TYR A 107 3.61 -0.72 -4.03
N TYR A 108 4.62 -1.39 -3.51
CA TYR A 108 4.50 -2.68 -2.83
C TYR A 108 4.95 -2.54 -1.39
N GLY A 109 4.28 -3.24 -0.48
CA GLY A 109 4.67 -3.26 0.92
C GLY A 109 4.32 -4.58 1.61
N ALA A 110 4.96 -4.82 2.74
CA ALA A 110 4.81 -6.05 3.52
C ALA A 110 4.61 -5.72 5.01
N LEU A 111 3.42 -6.04 5.55
CA LEU A 111 3.13 -5.87 6.97
C LEU A 111 3.51 -7.14 7.74
N LYS A 112 4.41 -7.03 8.71
CA LYS A 112 4.82 -8.19 9.52
C LYS A 112 3.68 -8.69 10.41
N ASN A 113 3.54 -10.01 10.53
CA ASN A 113 2.62 -10.59 11.50
C ASN A 113 2.96 -10.11 12.93
N GLY A 114 1.92 -9.76 13.71
CA GLY A 114 2.07 -9.20 15.06
C GLY A 114 2.46 -7.72 15.12
N MET A 115 2.75 -7.06 14.00
CA MET A 115 2.92 -5.60 13.96
C MET A 115 1.56 -4.89 14.12
N SER A 116 1.54 -3.75 14.83
CA SER A 116 0.38 -2.84 14.91
C SER A 116 -0.96 -3.55 15.15
N TYR A 117 -1.07 -4.36 16.20
CA TYR A 117 -2.28 -5.13 16.55
C TYR A 117 -2.72 -6.13 15.47
N ASN A 118 -1.76 -6.77 14.80
CA ASN A 118 -2.03 -7.72 13.73
C ASN A 118 -2.81 -7.09 12.56
N LEU A 119 -2.51 -5.80 12.27
CA LEU A 119 -3.11 -5.06 11.18
C LEU A 119 -3.04 -5.82 9.86
N GLY A 120 -1.90 -6.43 9.55
CA GLY A 120 -1.75 -7.23 8.33
C GLY A 120 -2.79 -8.34 8.22
N GLY A 121 -3.03 -9.07 9.32
CA GLY A 121 -4.06 -10.11 9.39
C GLY A 121 -5.46 -9.55 9.21
N VAL A 122 -5.78 -8.44 9.88
CA VAL A 122 -7.09 -7.78 9.75
C VAL A 122 -7.33 -7.31 8.31
N LEU A 123 -6.34 -6.64 7.70
CA LEU A 123 -6.44 -6.16 6.32
C LEU A 123 -6.49 -7.27 5.27
N HIS A 124 -6.09 -8.50 5.60
CA HIS A 124 -6.19 -9.63 4.67
C HIS A 124 -7.43 -10.49 4.88
N THR A 125 -8.10 -10.38 6.04
CA THR A 125 -9.21 -11.25 6.41
C THR A 125 -10.54 -10.53 6.56
N ASP A 126 -10.54 -9.21 6.78
CA ASP A 126 -11.77 -8.44 7.00
C ASP A 126 -11.97 -7.37 5.91
N GLU A 127 -12.93 -7.65 5.02
CA GLU A 127 -13.31 -6.75 3.93
C GLU A 127 -13.82 -5.39 4.40
N ILE A 128 -14.40 -5.29 5.61
CA ILE A 128 -14.88 -4.02 6.15
C ILE A 128 -13.68 -3.12 6.45
N TYR A 129 -12.66 -3.65 7.12
CA TYR A 129 -11.44 -2.89 7.39
C TYR A 129 -10.68 -2.54 6.11
N GLN A 130 -10.63 -3.44 5.12
CA GLN A 130 -10.08 -3.13 3.80
C GLN A 130 -10.78 -1.93 3.16
N LYS A 131 -12.12 -1.89 3.21
CA LYS A 131 -12.92 -0.77 2.68
C LYS A 131 -12.67 0.51 3.45
N ILE A 132 -12.58 0.46 4.78
CA ILE A 132 -12.28 1.62 5.62
C ILE A 132 -10.91 2.20 5.27
N ILE A 133 -9.86 1.37 5.22
CA ILE A 133 -8.52 1.81 4.85
C ILE A 133 -8.51 2.34 3.42
N SER A 134 -9.09 1.61 2.46
CA SER A 134 -9.19 2.04 1.07
C SER A 134 -9.89 3.38 0.91
N LYS A 135 -10.93 3.65 1.71
CA LYS A 135 -11.61 4.95 1.74
C LYS A 135 -10.68 6.03 2.33
N LEU A 136 -10.08 5.75 3.48
CA LEU A 136 -9.22 6.69 4.20
C LEU A 136 -8.05 7.17 3.32
N ILE A 137 -7.40 6.24 2.63
CA ILE A 137 -6.29 6.56 1.72
C ILE A 137 -6.77 7.03 0.35
N GLY A 138 -7.95 6.56 -0.09
CA GLY A 138 -8.47 6.81 -1.43
C GLY A 138 -8.66 8.29 -1.70
N ASP A 139 -9.15 8.99 -0.70
CA ASP A 139 -9.40 10.43 -0.73
C ASP A 139 -8.10 11.27 -0.72
N LEU A 140 -6.94 10.69 -0.36
CA LEU A 140 -5.66 11.42 -0.29
C LEU A 140 -5.10 11.79 -1.67
N ASP A 141 -5.34 10.95 -2.69
CA ASP A 141 -4.89 11.22 -4.07
C ASP A 141 -5.66 12.38 -4.74
N ASN A 142 -6.89 12.63 -4.30
CA ASN A 142 -7.76 13.65 -4.90
C ASN A 142 -7.51 15.03 -4.30
N GLU A 143 -7.13 15.10 -3.02
CA GLU A 143 -6.88 16.36 -2.33
C GLU A 143 -5.57 17.04 -2.76
N ASN A 144 -4.57 16.28 -3.21
CA ASN A 144 -3.32 16.82 -3.75
C ASN A 144 -3.42 17.35 -5.20
N LYS A 145 -4.61 17.27 -5.83
CA LYS A 145 -4.88 17.88 -7.15
C LYS A 145 -5.43 19.31 -7.05
N ASN A 146 -5.77 19.77 -5.84
CA ASN A 146 -6.30 21.11 -5.56
C ASN A 146 -5.25 21.99 -4.88
#